data_AF-A0A9E3BAT5-F1
#
_entry.id   AF-A0A9E3BAT5-F1
#
_cell.length_a   1.000
_cell.length_b   1.000
_cell.length_c   1.000
_cell.angle_alpha   90.00
_cell.angle_beta   90.00
_cell.angle_gamma   90.00
#
_symmetry.space_group_name_H-M   'P 1'
#
loop_
_entity.id
_entity.type
_entity.pdbx_description
1 polymer ?
#
loop_
_entity_poly.entity_id
_entity_poly.type
_entity_poly.pdbx_seq_one_letter_code
_entity_poly.pdbx_strand_id
1 'polypeptide(L)'
;LSQVTAALCDRWQPGATLLPASDDRCETHVVITDPADDSRRAIHFQEWWVRYRARIPTHSFAFIGAEKAHAAGQVTEAIADADIVLLAPSNPVVSIGAILAIPGIRGALRTTSAPVVGYSPIIGGKPLRGMADECLSVIGVASSAEAVGRHYGARTGTGILDCWLVHEGDQAEISGVAVRSVPLLMTDPKATAEMVSAGLQLAGVAA
;
A
#
# COMPACT_ATOMS: atom_id res chain seq x y z
N LEU A 1 15.96 12.42 5.62
CA LEU A 1 15.75 11.67 4.36
C LEU A 1 15.15 12.54 3.25
N SER A 2 14.10 13.32 3.48
CA SER A 2 13.42 14.18 2.50
C SER A 2 14.35 15.11 1.73
N GLN A 3 15.23 15.84 2.43
CA GLN A 3 16.24 16.72 1.79
C GLN A 3 17.27 15.92 0.96
N VAL A 4 17.63 14.71 1.41
CA VAL A 4 18.53 13.82 0.67
C VAL A 4 17.87 13.37 -0.62
N THR A 5 16.59 12.98 -0.56
CA THR A 5 15.80 12.61 -1.75
C THR A 5 15.68 13.77 -2.73
N ALA A 6 15.42 14.99 -2.23
CA ALA A 6 15.35 16.20 -3.07
C ALA A 6 16.69 16.45 -3.79
N ALA A 7 17.82 16.38 -3.08
CA ALA A 7 19.15 16.54 -3.66
C ALA A 7 19.46 15.46 -4.72
N LEU A 8 18.99 14.23 -4.53
CA LEU A 8 19.11 13.18 -5.55
C LEU A 8 18.22 13.47 -6.78
N CYS A 9 17.04 14.05 -6.56
CA CYS A 9 16.11 14.40 -7.64
C CYS A 9 16.66 15.52 -8.54
N ASP A 10 17.55 16.39 -8.05
CA ASP A 10 18.23 17.39 -8.89
C ASP A 10 19.00 16.74 -10.05
N ARG A 11 19.60 15.56 -9.79
CA ARG A 11 20.28 14.77 -10.81
C ARG A 11 19.30 13.98 -11.68
N TRP A 12 18.36 13.28 -11.05
CA TRP A 12 17.53 12.28 -11.74
C TRP A 12 16.33 12.87 -12.48
N GLN A 13 15.89 14.07 -12.09
CA GLN A 13 14.78 14.82 -12.70
C GLN A 13 13.54 13.95 -13.00
N PRO A 14 12.94 13.31 -11.98
CA PRO A 14 11.88 12.31 -12.21
C PRO A 14 10.56 12.86 -12.73
N GLY A 15 10.39 14.19 -12.80
CA GLY A 15 9.10 14.81 -13.17
C GLY A 15 7.98 14.63 -12.13
N ALA A 16 8.32 14.20 -10.91
CA ALA A 16 7.40 14.00 -9.80
C ALA A 16 8.08 14.34 -8.47
N THR A 17 7.31 14.77 -7.47
CA THR A 17 7.81 15.00 -6.11
C THR A 17 7.86 13.69 -5.35
N LEU A 18 9.06 13.25 -4.94
CA LEU A 18 9.25 12.02 -4.17
C LEU A 18 9.40 12.33 -2.69
N LEU A 19 8.34 12.11 -1.92
CA LEU A 19 8.33 12.32 -0.47
C LEU A 19 8.48 10.98 0.27
N PRO A 20 9.55 10.78 1.06
CA PRO A 20 9.59 9.72 2.04
C PRO A 20 8.42 9.86 3.02
N ALA A 21 7.74 8.77 3.34
CA ALA A 21 6.59 8.79 4.25
C ALA A 21 6.94 9.36 5.64
N SER A 22 8.19 9.16 6.08
CA SER A 22 8.77 9.77 7.28
C SER A 22 10.26 10.05 7.07
N ASP A 23 10.77 11.02 7.81
CA ASP A 23 12.21 11.23 8.00
C ASP A 23 12.79 10.39 9.15
N ASP A 24 11.91 9.84 10.00
CA ASP A 24 12.25 8.93 11.08
C ASP A 24 12.37 7.49 10.57
N ARG A 25 13.06 6.64 11.35
CA ARG A 25 13.17 5.21 11.05
C ARG A 25 11.83 4.52 11.32
N CYS A 26 11.32 3.84 10.31
CA CYS A 26 10.19 2.92 10.41
C CYS A 26 10.47 1.72 9.50
N GLU A 27 10.98 0.64 10.09
CA GLU A 27 11.52 -0.50 9.35
C GLU A 27 10.63 -1.73 9.49
N THR A 28 10.10 -2.22 8.37
CA THR A 28 9.33 -3.46 8.34
C THR A 28 10.21 -4.65 8.74
N HIS A 29 9.81 -5.32 9.81
CA HIS A 29 10.37 -6.57 10.30
C HIS A 29 9.32 -7.67 10.28
N VAL A 30 9.80 -8.90 10.31
CA VAL A 30 8.99 -10.11 10.30
C VAL A 30 9.33 -10.93 11.53
N VAL A 31 8.32 -11.29 12.32
CA VAL A 31 8.48 -12.15 13.49
C VAL A 31 8.44 -13.60 13.04
N ILE A 32 9.54 -14.30 13.23
CA ILE A 32 9.75 -15.68 12.78
C ILE A 32 10.02 -16.61 13.95
N THR A 33 9.92 -17.91 13.70
CA THR A 33 10.64 -18.92 14.48
C THR A 33 12.02 -19.11 13.85
N ASP A 34 13.09 -18.81 14.59
CA ASP A 34 14.47 -18.94 14.10
C ASP A 34 14.84 -20.43 13.97
N PRO A 35 15.22 -20.93 12.78
CA PRO A 35 15.59 -22.33 12.62
C PRO A 35 16.88 -22.72 13.36
N ALA A 36 17.68 -21.76 13.86
CA ALA A 36 18.91 -22.05 14.59
C ALA A 36 18.66 -22.53 16.02
N ASP A 37 17.63 -22.01 16.69
CA ASP A 37 17.38 -22.24 18.12
C ASP A 37 15.88 -22.32 18.51
N ASP A 38 14.98 -22.34 17.53
CA ASP A 38 13.52 -22.38 17.69
C ASP A 38 12.93 -21.18 18.47
N SER A 39 13.70 -20.10 18.64
CA SER A 39 13.25 -18.90 19.33
C SER A 39 12.40 -17.99 18.44
N ARG A 40 11.54 -17.17 19.07
CA ARG A 40 10.86 -16.09 18.36
C ARG A 40 11.75 -14.86 18.27
N ARG A 41 11.97 -14.36 17.06
CA ARG A 41 12.71 -13.11 16.82
C ARG A 41 12.14 -12.32 15.66
N ALA A 42 12.35 -11.01 15.71
CA ALA A 42 12.11 -10.13 14.57
C ALA A 42 13.37 -10.06 13.70
N ILE A 43 13.21 -10.21 12.38
CA ILE A 43 14.27 -9.98 11.39
C ILE A 43 13.80 -8.95 10.36
N HIS A 44 14.74 -8.20 9.79
CA HIS A 44 14.41 -7.18 8.79
C HIS A 44 13.76 -7.83 7.56
N PHE A 45 12.74 -7.18 6.97
CA PHE A 45 11.98 -7.73 5.85
C PHE A 45 12.86 -8.19 4.68
N GLN A 46 13.92 -7.44 4.37
CA GLN A 46 14.86 -7.81 3.30
C GLN A 46 15.61 -9.11 3.61
N GLU A 47 15.98 -9.38 4.87
CA GLU A 47 16.58 -10.65 5.24
C GLU A 47 15.56 -11.79 5.12
N TRP A 48 14.35 -11.59 5.66
CA TRP A 48 13.26 -12.57 5.54
C TRP A 48 12.97 -12.95 4.09
N TRP A 49 12.90 -11.95 3.21
CA TRP A 49 12.59 -12.16 1.80
C TRP A 49 13.75 -12.77 1.02
N VAL A 50 14.97 -12.29 1.18
CA VAL A 50 16.12 -12.72 0.37
C VAL A 50 16.71 -14.04 0.88
N ARG A 51 16.97 -14.11 2.19
CA ARG A 51 17.63 -15.27 2.82
C ARG A 51 16.65 -16.43 3.00
N TYR A 52 15.49 -16.16 3.59
CA TYR A 52 14.54 -17.20 3.96
C TYR A 52 13.44 -17.42 2.90
N ARG A 53 13.32 -16.52 1.91
CA ARG A 53 12.36 -16.63 0.78
C ARG A 53 10.92 -16.85 1.22
N ALA A 54 10.54 -16.29 2.37
CA ALA A 54 9.25 -16.51 3.03
C ALA A 54 8.92 -17.98 3.39
N ARG A 55 9.93 -18.86 3.51
CA ARG A 55 9.74 -20.32 3.72
C ARG A 55 9.92 -20.81 5.15
N ILE A 56 9.95 -19.89 6.12
CA ILE A 56 10.09 -20.24 7.53
C ILE A 56 8.83 -19.83 8.30
N PRO A 57 8.51 -20.51 9.42
CA PRO A 57 7.35 -20.17 10.23
C PRO A 57 7.36 -18.68 10.59
N THR A 58 6.32 -17.98 10.17
CA THR A 58 6.19 -16.54 10.28
C THR A 58 4.88 -16.21 10.98
N HIS A 59 4.93 -15.30 11.96
CA HIS A 59 3.83 -15.06 12.89
C HIS A 59 3.16 -13.69 12.71
N SER A 60 3.94 -12.67 12.36
CA SER A 60 3.43 -11.31 12.17
C SER A 60 4.48 -10.40 11.51
N PHE A 61 4.02 -9.22 11.08
CA PHE A 61 4.89 -8.10 10.76
C PHE A 61 4.99 -7.13 11.93
N ALA A 62 6.14 -6.51 12.11
CA ALA A 62 6.39 -5.46 13.08
C ALA A 62 7.01 -4.25 12.37
N PHE A 63 6.45 -3.06 12.59
CA PHE A 63 6.97 -1.81 12.01
C PHE A 63 7.85 -1.12 13.05
N ILE A 64 9.12 -1.52 13.11
CA ILE A 64 10.03 -1.10 14.18
C ILE A 64 10.32 0.40 14.04
N GLY A 65 9.96 1.17 15.06
CA GLY A 65 10.13 2.63 15.11
C GLY A 65 8.89 3.43 14.69
N ALA A 66 7.84 2.77 14.18
CA ALA A 66 6.61 3.44 13.75
C ALA A 66 5.98 4.27 14.89
N GLU A 67 6.04 3.78 16.12
CA GLU A 67 5.47 4.44 17.30
C GLU A 67 6.17 5.76 17.68
N LYS A 68 7.39 5.98 17.17
CA LYS A 68 8.17 7.22 17.35
C LYS A 68 8.29 8.03 16.07
N ALA A 69 7.85 7.47 14.95
CA ALA A 69 7.92 8.11 13.66
C ALA A 69 6.77 9.10 13.49
N HIS A 70 7.03 10.14 12.70
CA HIS A 70 6.01 11.11 12.32
C HIS A 70 5.92 11.16 10.80
N ALA A 71 4.70 11.30 10.29
CA ALA A 71 4.52 11.68 8.89
C ALA A 71 5.30 12.97 8.62
N ALA A 72 6.10 13.01 7.55
CA ALA A 72 6.73 14.26 7.15
C ALA A 72 5.64 15.30 6.84
N GLY A 73 5.78 16.55 7.27
CA GLY A 73 4.72 17.57 7.12
C GLY A 73 4.24 17.71 5.67
N GLN A 74 5.18 17.67 4.72
CA GLN A 74 4.91 17.70 3.28
C GLN A 74 4.04 16.52 2.79
N VAL A 75 4.09 15.36 3.46
CA VAL A 75 3.25 14.20 3.12
C VAL A 75 1.81 14.44 3.54
N THR A 76 1.58 14.94 4.76
CA THR A 76 0.22 15.23 5.22
C THR A 76 -0.40 16.41 4.47
N GLU A 77 0.39 17.42 4.12
CA GLU A 77 -0.04 18.54 3.26
C GLU A 77 -0.41 18.02 1.86
N ALA A 78 0.43 17.20 1.24
CA ALA A 78 0.14 16.62 -0.08
C ALA A 78 -1.15 15.77 -0.09
N ILE A 79 -1.46 15.07 1.00
CA ILE A 79 -2.73 14.31 1.12
C ILE A 79 -3.92 15.25 1.32
N ALA A 80 -3.77 16.29 2.14
CA ALA A 80 -4.84 17.22 2.46
C ALA A 80 -5.25 18.08 1.24
N ASP A 81 -4.28 18.53 0.47
CA ASP A 81 -4.47 19.48 -0.64
C ASP A 81 -4.67 18.80 -2.00
N ALA A 82 -4.66 17.46 -2.05
CA ALA A 82 -4.83 16.73 -3.30
C ALA A 82 -6.26 16.86 -3.87
N ASP A 83 -6.37 16.91 -5.19
CA ASP A 83 -7.67 16.70 -5.88
C ASP A 83 -8.14 15.24 -5.79
N ILE A 84 -7.18 14.30 -5.69
CA ILE A 84 -7.42 12.85 -5.58
C ILE A 84 -6.23 12.15 -4.95
N VAL A 85 -6.48 11.10 -4.16
CA VAL A 85 -5.42 10.23 -3.62
C VAL A 85 -5.55 8.84 -4.21
N LEU A 86 -4.47 8.35 -4.83
CA LEU A 86 -4.42 7.03 -5.46
C LEU A 86 -3.55 6.06 -4.65
N LEU A 87 -4.12 4.95 -4.18
CA LEU A 87 -3.35 3.85 -3.60
C LEU A 87 -2.95 2.89 -4.72
N ALA A 88 -1.68 2.97 -5.13
CA ALA A 88 -1.13 2.12 -6.19
C ALA A 88 -1.33 0.61 -5.90
N PRO A 89 -1.38 -0.26 -6.93
CA PRO A 89 -1.58 -1.71 -6.78
C PRO A 89 -0.31 -2.44 -6.28
N SER A 90 0.22 -1.98 -5.15
CA SER A 90 1.39 -2.53 -4.46
C SER A 90 0.97 -3.56 -3.40
N ASN A 91 1.96 -4.20 -2.75
CA ASN A 91 1.68 -5.13 -1.66
C ASN A 91 0.95 -4.39 -0.51
N PRO A 92 -0.24 -4.85 -0.10
CA PRO A 92 -1.06 -4.14 0.87
C PRO A 92 -0.48 -4.18 2.29
N VAL A 93 0.38 -5.16 2.60
CA VAL A 93 0.94 -5.36 3.94
C VAL A 93 2.24 -4.61 4.11
N VAL A 94 3.20 -4.85 3.21
CA VAL A 94 4.60 -4.41 3.39
C VAL A 94 5.00 -3.23 2.52
N SER A 95 4.13 -2.80 1.59
CA SER A 95 4.31 -1.55 0.84
C SER A 95 3.36 -0.48 1.34
N ILE A 96 2.06 -0.59 1.03
CA ILE A 96 1.08 0.41 1.46
C ILE A 96 0.85 0.34 2.97
N GLY A 97 0.74 -0.87 3.54
CA GLY A 97 0.56 -1.06 4.98
C GLY A 97 1.70 -0.46 5.81
N ALA A 98 2.94 -0.52 5.32
CA ALA A 98 4.08 0.11 5.99
C ALA A 98 3.99 1.65 6.01
N ILE A 99 3.47 2.27 4.94
CA ILE A 99 3.17 3.70 4.91
C ILE A 99 2.05 4.03 5.90
N LEU A 100 0.98 3.23 5.93
CA LEU A 100 -0.15 3.43 6.83
C LEU A 100 0.18 3.21 8.31
N ALA A 101 1.26 2.50 8.62
CA ALA A 101 1.74 2.29 9.98
C ALA A 101 2.37 3.55 10.60
N ILE A 102 2.77 4.54 9.78
CA ILE A 102 3.34 5.80 10.27
C ILE A 102 2.22 6.69 10.82
N PRO A 103 2.31 7.13 12.09
CA PRO A 103 1.35 8.03 12.71
C PRO A 103 1.11 9.30 11.88
N GLY A 104 -0.17 9.68 11.77
CA GLY A 104 -0.60 10.86 11.00
C GLY A 104 -1.09 10.54 9.59
N ILE A 105 -0.48 9.59 8.88
CA ILE A 105 -0.83 9.31 7.47
C ILE A 105 -2.24 8.76 7.34
N ARG A 106 -2.61 7.73 8.13
CA ARG A 106 -3.98 7.20 8.13
C ARG A 106 -5.00 8.25 8.55
N GLY A 107 -4.62 9.16 9.46
CA GLY A 107 -5.46 10.29 9.85
C GLY A 107 -5.74 11.22 8.66
N ALA A 108 -4.69 11.67 7.97
CA ALA A 108 -4.79 12.53 6.81
C ALA A 108 -5.66 11.93 5.69
N LEU A 109 -5.49 10.64 5.38
CA LEU A 109 -6.32 9.95 4.38
C LEU A 109 -7.80 9.89 4.76
N ARG A 110 -8.12 9.84 6.05
CA ARG A 110 -9.52 9.82 6.51
C ARG A 110 -10.15 11.21 6.55
N THR A 111 -9.36 12.26 6.72
CA THR A 111 -9.85 13.63 6.89
C THR A 111 -9.75 14.49 5.64
N THR A 112 -8.94 14.10 4.65
CA THR A 112 -8.86 14.81 3.36
C THR A 112 -10.21 14.82 2.66
N SER A 113 -10.53 15.95 2.01
CA SER A 113 -11.70 16.07 1.14
C SER A 113 -11.53 15.33 -0.19
N ALA A 114 -10.29 14.96 -0.54
CA ALA A 114 -9.98 14.23 -1.75
C ALA A 114 -10.61 12.82 -1.73
N PRO A 115 -11.19 12.33 -2.84
CA PRO A 115 -11.52 10.93 -3.00
C PRO A 115 -10.25 10.06 -2.92
N VAL A 116 -10.34 8.95 -2.18
CA VAL A 116 -9.26 7.97 -2.01
C VAL A 116 -9.63 6.74 -2.81
N VAL A 117 -8.91 6.55 -3.92
CA VAL A 117 -9.13 5.45 -4.87
C VAL A 117 -8.02 4.44 -4.72
N GLY A 118 -8.37 3.20 -4.41
CA GLY A 118 -7.41 2.11 -4.37
C GLY A 118 -7.48 1.21 -5.61
N TYR A 119 -6.34 0.61 -5.95
CA TYR A 119 -6.20 -0.35 -7.03
C TYR A 119 -5.84 -1.72 -6.47
N SER A 120 -6.61 -2.74 -6.83
CA SER A 120 -6.34 -4.11 -6.41
C SER A 120 -4.99 -4.60 -6.94
N PRO A 121 -4.11 -5.15 -6.08
CA PRO A 121 -2.89 -5.85 -6.51
C PRO A 121 -3.15 -7.31 -6.94
N ILE A 122 -4.40 -7.78 -6.83
CA ILE A 122 -4.83 -9.12 -7.21
C ILE A 122 -5.33 -9.11 -8.66
N ILE A 123 -4.85 -10.09 -9.44
CA ILE A 123 -5.18 -10.33 -10.84
C ILE A 123 -5.58 -11.81 -10.98
N GLY A 124 -6.85 -12.10 -11.24
CA GLY A 124 -7.34 -13.47 -11.45
C GLY A 124 -7.20 -14.35 -10.21
N GLY A 125 -7.53 -13.79 -9.04
CA GLY A 125 -7.44 -14.47 -7.75
C GLY A 125 -6.01 -14.71 -7.23
N LYS A 126 -4.98 -14.11 -7.85
CA LYS A 126 -3.58 -14.20 -7.38
C LYS A 126 -2.86 -12.86 -7.48
N PRO A 127 -1.91 -12.55 -6.59
CA PRO A 127 -1.03 -11.41 -6.79
C PRO A 127 -0.07 -11.61 -7.96
N LEU A 128 0.26 -10.55 -8.70
CA LEU A 128 1.22 -10.62 -9.83
C LEU A 128 2.64 -11.04 -9.42
N ARG A 129 3.03 -10.73 -8.18
CA ARG A 129 4.32 -11.08 -7.61
C ARG A 129 4.05 -11.82 -6.30
N GLY A 130 4.35 -13.13 -6.27
CA GLY A 130 3.94 -14.06 -5.20
C GLY A 130 4.26 -13.64 -3.76
N MET A 131 5.14 -12.66 -3.55
CA MET A 131 5.39 -12.01 -2.25
C MET A 131 4.11 -11.59 -1.52
N ALA A 132 3.13 -11.02 -2.23
CA ALA A 132 1.94 -10.50 -1.57
C ALA A 132 1.04 -11.61 -1.01
N ASP A 133 1.03 -12.79 -1.63
CA ASP A 133 0.26 -13.95 -1.16
C ASP A 133 0.79 -14.43 0.20
N GLU A 134 2.11 -14.58 0.29
CA GLU A 134 2.79 -14.94 1.53
C GLU A 134 2.57 -13.87 2.63
N CYS A 135 2.67 -12.58 2.29
CA CYS A 135 2.45 -11.51 3.26
C CYS A 135 1.00 -11.46 3.75
N LEU A 136 0.03 -11.66 2.86
CA LEU A 136 -1.40 -11.68 3.19
C LEU A 136 -1.75 -12.89 4.07
N SER A 137 -1.20 -14.07 3.75
CA SER A 137 -1.35 -15.29 4.54
C SER A 137 -0.87 -15.11 5.99
N VAL A 138 0.29 -14.46 6.19
CA VAL A 138 0.84 -14.15 7.53
C VAL A 138 -0.13 -13.33 8.40
N ILE A 139 -0.93 -12.44 7.81
CA ILE A 139 -1.91 -11.62 8.54
C ILE A 139 -3.34 -12.19 8.48
N GLY A 140 -3.53 -13.39 7.93
CA GLY A 140 -4.83 -14.05 7.83
C GLY A 140 -5.80 -13.39 6.84
N VAL A 141 -5.29 -12.65 5.84
CA VAL A 141 -6.10 -12.04 4.79
C VAL A 141 -6.02 -12.91 3.53
N ALA A 142 -7.16 -13.20 2.91
CA ALA A 142 -7.18 -13.96 1.66
C ALA A 142 -6.64 -13.14 0.48
N SER A 143 -6.03 -13.81 -0.50
CA SER A 143 -5.53 -13.19 -1.73
C SER A 143 -6.62 -12.94 -2.77
N SER A 144 -7.67 -12.22 -2.38
CA SER A 144 -8.74 -11.77 -3.28
C SER A 144 -8.87 -10.25 -3.27
N ALA A 145 -9.34 -9.69 -4.39
CA ALA A 145 -9.58 -8.25 -4.50
C ALA A 145 -10.55 -7.75 -3.42
N GLU A 146 -11.56 -8.57 -3.07
CA GLU A 146 -12.49 -8.29 -1.98
C GLU A 146 -11.82 -8.26 -0.61
N ALA A 147 -11.03 -9.28 -0.26
CA ALA A 147 -10.40 -9.37 1.04
C ALA A 147 -9.38 -8.25 1.27
N VAL A 148 -8.61 -7.90 0.24
CA VAL A 148 -7.68 -6.75 0.29
C VAL A 148 -8.45 -5.43 0.40
N GLY A 149 -9.52 -5.24 -0.36
CA GLY A 149 -10.34 -4.04 -0.24
C GLY A 149 -11.00 -3.89 1.13
N ARG A 150 -11.47 -5.00 1.73
CA ARG A 150 -11.97 -5.02 3.13
C ARG A 150 -10.88 -4.77 4.16
N HIS A 151 -9.65 -5.21 3.90
CA HIS A 151 -8.50 -4.93 4.75
C HIS A 151 -8.21 -3.42 4.85
N TYR A 152 -8.31 -2.68 3.74
CA TYR A 152 -8.25 -1.21 3.78
C TYR A 152 -9.52 -0.60 4.38
N GLY A 153 -10.69 -1.13 4.00
CA GLY A 153 -12.02 -0.77 4.50
C GLY A 153 -12.56 0.55 3.93
N ALA A 154 -13.88 0.75 4.08
CA ALA A 154 -14.57 1.96 3.65
C ALA A 154 -14.27 3.15 4.58
N ARG A 155 -14.05 4.33 3.98
CA ARG A 155 -13.80 5.59 4.72
C ARG A 155 -15.00 6.04 5.55
N THR A 156 -16.22 5.70 5.10
CA THR A 156 -17.47 5.91 5.85
C THR A 156 -17.53 5.16 7.19
N GLY A 157 -16.67 4.15 7.36
CA GLY A 157 -16.42 3.48 8.64
C GLY A 157 -15.05 3.84 9.23
N THR A 158 -14.29 2.81 9.60
CA THR A 158 -12.92 2.94 10.15
C THR A 158 -11.82 2.76 9.11
N GLY A 159 -12.21 2.52 7.86
CA GLY A 159 -11.32 2.33 6.73
C GLY A 159 -10.90 3.64 6.09
N ILE A 160 -10.53 3.55 4.82
CA ILE A 160 -9.77 4.58 4.12
C ILE A 160 -10.19 4.76 2.65
N LEU A 161 -10.92 3.80 2.07
CA LEU A 161 -11.32 3.81 0.66
C LEU A 161 -12.67 4.49 0.44
N ASP A 162 -12.79 5.25 -0.64
CA ASP A 162 -14.07 5.59 -1.26
C ASP A 162 -14.33 4.79 -2.54
N CYS A 163 -13.25 4.49 -3.27
CA CYS A 163 -13.33 3.78 -4.53
C CYS A 163 -12.30 2.64 -4.58
N TRP A 164 -12.65 1.56 -5.29
CA TRP A 164 -11.80 0.39 -5.44
C TRP A 164 -11.89 -0.16 -6.86
N LEU A 165 -10.76 -0.14 -7.58
CA LEU A 165 -10.66 -0.76 -8.89
C LEU A 165 -10.17 -2.20 -8.74
N VAL A 166 -10.85 -3.12 -9.42
CA VAL A 166 -10.49 -4.55 -9.46
C VAL A 166 -10.23 -5.00 -10.89
N HIS A 167 -9.45 -6.06 -11.06
CA HIS A 167 -9.15 -6.56 -12.40
C HIS A 167 -10.39 -7.17 -13.06
N GLU A 168 -10.39 -7.23 -14.39
CA GLU A 168 -11.38 -7.99 -15.13
C GLU A 168 -11.37 -9.46 -14.69
N GLY A 169 -12.56 -9.99 -14.41
CA GLY A 169 -12.75 -11.36 -13.90
C GLY A 169 -12.66 -11.50 -12.38
N ASP A 170 -12.06 -10.55 -11.67
CA ASP A 170 -12.12 -10.49 -10.21
C ASP A 170 -13.43 -9.80 -9.75
N GLN A 171 -13.90 -10.17 -8.55
CA GLN A 171 -15.10 -9.61 -7.94
C GLN A 171 -14.78 -9.07 -6.56
N ALA A 172 -15.46 -7.99 -6.17
CA ALA A 172 -15.40 -7.46 -4.82
C ALA A 172 -16.68 -6.70 -4.46
N GLU A 173 -17.22 -7.00 -3.29
CA GLU A 173 -18.28 -6.22 -2.67
C GLU A 173 -17.84 -5.71 -1.29
N ILE A 174 -17.73 -4.39 -1.19
CA ILE A 174 -17.27 -3.68 0.01
C ILE A 174 -18.29 -2.58 0.30
N SER A 175 -19.07 -2.77 1.37
CA SER A 175 -20.10 -1.81 1.77
C SER A 175 -19.50 -0.41 1.96
N GLY A 176 -20.09 0.60 1.32
CA GLY A 176 -19.62 1.98 1.41
C GLY A 176 -18.43 2.34 0.50
N VAL A 177 -18.03 1.45 -0.42
CA VAL A 177 -16.96 1.70 -1.40
C VAL A 177 -17.52 1.49 -2.81
N ALA A 178 -17.29 2.44 -3.71
CA ALA A 178 -17.62 2.29 -5.13
C ALA A 178 -16.61 1.35 -5.80
N VAL A 179 -17.05 0.18 -6.24
CA VAL A 179 -16.19 -0.82 -6.90
C VAL A 179 -16.41 -0.80 -8.41
N ARG A 180 -15.33 -0.85 -9.20
CA ARG A 180 -15.40 -1.00 -10.66
C ARG A 180 -14.35 -1.99 -11.16
N SER A 181 -14.73 -2.86 -12.10
CA SER A 181 -13.82 -3.78 -12.78
C SER A 181 -13.25 -3.13 -14.04
N VAL A 182 -11.92 -3.16 -14.20
CA VAL A 182 -11.17 -2.63 -15.36
C VAL A 182 -9.89 -3.44 -15.60
N PRO A 183 -9.23 -3.35 -16.77
CA PRO A 183 -7.88 -3.86 -16.95
C PRO A 183 -6.93 -3.22 -15.93
N LEU A 184 -6.18 -4.03 -15.17
CA LEU A 184 -5.26 -3.58 -14.10
C LEU A 184 -3.82 -4.07 -14.31
N LEU A 185 -3.50 -4.54 -15.52
CA LEU A 185 -2.16 -4.95 -15.88
C LEU A 185 -1.36 -3.74 -16.38
N MET A 186 -0.34 -3.34 -15.62
CA MET A 186 0.61 -2.29 -15.98
C MET A 186 1.66 -2.82 -16.98
N THR A 187 1.22 -3.30 -18.15
CA THR A 187 2.10 -3.86 -19.19
C THR A 187 3.02 -2.81 -19.79
N ASP A 188 2.53 -1.58 -19.90
CA ASP A 188 3.23 -0.42 -20.41
C ASP A 188 2.64 0.88 -19.83
N PRO A 189 3.27 2.04 -20.06
CA PRO A 189 2.78 3.32 -19.55
C PRO A 189 1.38 3.71 -20.06
N LYS A 190 0.99 3.29 -21.28
CA LYS A 190 -0.32 3.64 -21.84
C LYS A 190 -1.43 2.87 -21.12
N ALA A 191 -1.26 1.57 -20.91
CA ALA A 191 -2.17 0.76 -20.11
C ALA A 191 -2.29 1.32 -18.67
N THR A 192 -1.17 1.74 -18.09
CA THR A 192 -1.16 2.37 -16.76
C THR A 192 -1.91 3.72 -16.74
N ALA A 193 -1.80 4.52 -17.80
CA ALA A 193 -2.55 5.77 -17.93
C ALA A 193 -4.07 5.54 -18.04
N GLU A 194 -4.49 4.47 -18.72
CA GLU A 194 -5.89 4.05 -18.78
C GLU A 194 -6.41 3.63 -17.38
N MET A 195 -5.59 2.94 -16.58
CA MET A 195 -5.90 2.62 -15.18
C MET A 195 -6.09 3.89 -14.32
N VAL A 196 -5.18 4.87 -14.46
CA VAL A 196 -5.31 6.16 -13.75
C VAL A 196 -6.58 6.89 -14.16
N SER A 197 -6.86 6.93 -15.47
CA SER A 197 -8.06 7.57 -16.02
C SER A 197 -9.35 6.93 -15.49
N ALA A 198 -9.39 5.60 -15.36
CA ALA A 198 -10.52 4.90 -14.77
C ALA A 198 -10.74 5.27 -13.29
N GLY A 199 -9.67 5.53 -12.55
CA GLY A 199 -9.73 5.98 -11.15
C GLY A 199 -10.32 7.38 -11.03
N LEU A 200 -9.84 8.32 -11.85
CA LEU A 200 -10.39 9.68 -11.94
C LEU A 200 -11.88 9.66 -12.27
N GLN A 201 -12.28 8.90 -13.30
CA GLN A 201 -13.67 8.77 -13.71
C GLN A 201 -14.57 8.14 -12.64
N LEU A 202 -14.07 7.14 -11.90
CA LEU A 202 -14.83 6.52 -10.82
C LEU A 202 -15.01 7.48 -9.64
N ALA A 203 -14.00 8.29 -9.35
CA ALA A 203 -14.03 9.31 -8.31
C ALA A 203 -14.79 10.59 -8.70
N GLY A 204 -15.15 10.76 -9.98
CA GLY A 204 -15.79 11.97 -10.49
C GLY A 204 -14.86 13.18 -10.57
N VAL A 205 -13.55 12.95 -10.65
CA VAL A 205 -12.53 14.00 -10.80
C VAL A 205 -12.20 14.18 -12.28
N ALA A 206 -12.19 15.43 -12.75
CA ALA A 206 -11.85 15.75 -14.14
C ALA A 206 -10.35 15.49 -14.40
N ALA A 207 -10.04 14.95 -15.59
CA ALA A 207 -8.67 14.71 -16.05
C ALA A 207 -8.05 15.96 -16.68
#